data_AF-A0A4Z2IP91-F1
#
_entry.id   AF-A0A4Z2IP91-F1
#
_cell.length_a   1.000
_cell.length_b   1.000
_cell.length_c   1.000
_cell.angle_alpha   90.00
_cell.angle_beta   90.00
_cell.angle_gamma   90.00
#
_symmetry.space_group_name_H-M   'P 1'
#
loop_
_entity.id
_entity.type
_entity.pdbx_description
1 polymer ?
#
loop_
_entity_poly.entity_id
_entity_poly.type
_entity_poly.pdbx_seq_one_letter_code
_entity_poly.pdbx_strand_id
1 'polypeptide(L)'
;MASVGLAVVPNAWDRPLLLGNEGLANPALNASASPDPACYRLLPPAEFHELVVPFRTEGDTCEVPGGLPPPYQAALDEKQRRIQNWQKTVMEARLNKEQKRQFQELVEVKFHEWLLETGHRQELDSLIPPAMASLRDSSGPAAAEAPRVPDAKPMRNGRAAGPSPMAC
;
A
#
# COMPACT_ATOMS: atom_id res chain seq x y z
N MET A 1 -24.02 -11.64 7.47
CA MET A 1 -24.10 -11.24 8.91
C MET A 1 -25.43 -11.63 9.56
N ALA A 2 -26.59 -11.22 9.03
CA ALA A 2 -27.89 -11.57 9.62
C ALA A 2 -28.17 -13.09 9.69
N SER A 3 -27.75 -13.86 8.70
CA SER A 3 -27.91 -15.33 8.65
C SER A 3 -27.14 -16.08 9.76
N VAL A 4 -26.11 -15.46 10.32
CA VAL A 4 -25.30 -16.03 11.42
C VAL A 4 -25.61 -15.35 12.77
N GLY A 5 -26.67 -14.53 12.84
CA GLY A 5 -27.09 -13.86 14.08
C GLY A 5 -26.14 -12.77 14.57
N LEU A 6 -25.19 -12.32 13.75
CA LEU A 6 -24.26 -11.24 14.10
C LEU A 6 -24.81 -9.90 13.64
N ALA A 7 -25.04 -8.99 14.59
CA ALA A 7 -25.40 -7.62 14.33
C ALA A 7 -24.14 -6.76 14.11
N VAL A 8 -24.24 -5.76 13.23
CA VAL A 8 -23.18 -4.76 13.00
C VAL A 8 -23.01 -3.84 14.21
N VAL A 9 -24.06 -3.70 15.04
CA VAL A 9 -24.08 -2.86 16.24
C VAL A 9 -24.72 -3.65 17.39
N PRO A 10 -24.16 -3.60 18.61
CA PRO A 10 -22.98 -2.83 19.03
C PRO A 10 -21.66 -3.45 18.56
N ASN A 11 -20.76 -2.62 18.04
CA ASN A 11 -19.38 -3.00 17.73
C ASN A 11 -18.44 -2.38 18.76
N ALA A 12 -17.74 -3.20 19.54
CA ALA A 12 -16.81 -2.79 20.60
C ALA A 12 -15.35 -3.08 20.22
N TRP A 13 -15.00 -2.96 18.94
CA TRP A 13 -13.66 -3.21 18.39
C TRP A 13 -12.53 -2.43 19.10
N ASP A 14 -12.85 -1.26 19.67
CA ASP A 14 -11.90 -0.35 20.32
C ASP A 14 -11.70 -0.62 21.83
N ARG A 15 -12.42 -1.61 22.38
CA ARG A 15 -12.42 -1.94 23.81
C ARG A 15 -12.03 -3.40 24.06
N PRO A 16 -10.75 -3.77 23.83
CA PRO A 16 -10.30 -5.12 24.12
C PRO A 16 -10.37 -5.40 25.63
N LEU A 17 -10.75 -6.63 25.98
CA LEU A 17 -10.74 -7.12 27.35
C LEU A 17 -9.35 -7.65 27.69
N LEU A 18 -8.76 -7.12 28.77
CA LEU A 18 -7.46 -7.56 29.26
C LEU A 18 -7.63 -8.65 30.33
N LEU A 19 -7.12 -9.84 30.03
CA LEU A 19 -7.12 -10.99 30.94
C LEU A 19 -5.70 -11.21 31.45
N GLY A 20 -5.47 -10.94 32.73
CA GLY A 20 -4.22 -11.22 33.42
C GLY A 20 -4.32 -12.45 34.33
N ASN A 21 -3.20 -12.80 34.94
CA ASN A 21 -3.07 -13.79 36.00
C ASN A 21 -3.98 -13.51 37.23
N GLU A 22 -4.34 -12.24 37.46
CA GLU A 22 -5.26 -11.82 38.54
C GLU A 22 -6.72 -11.62 38.08
N GLY A 23 -7.08 -12.07 36.87
CA GLY A 23 -8.41 -11.88 36.28
C GLY A 23 -8.50 -10.66 35.35
N LEU A 24 -9.67 -9.99 35.30
CA LEU A 24 -9.87 -8.81 34.47
C LEU A 24 -8.95 -7.68 34.94
N ALA A 25 -7.88 -7.44 34.18
CA ALA A 25 -6.93 -6.37 34.44
C ALA A 25 -7.60 -5.05 34.05
N ASN A 26 -8.21 -4.38 35.04
CA ASN A 26 -8.73 -3.03 34.84
C ASN A 26 -7.55 -2.04 34.90
N PRO A 27 -7.22 -1.32 33.80
CA PRO A 27 -6.16 -0.32 33.84
C PRO A 27 -6.44 0.83 34.82
N ALA A 28 -7.70 0.99 35.26
CA ALA A 28 -8.13 2.03 36.19
C ALA A 28 -8.02 1.65 37.69
N LEU A 29 -7.83 0.38 38.04
CA LEU A 29 -7.88 -0.08 39.45
C LEU A 29 -6.58 -0.70 39.97
N ASN A 30 -5.67 -1.11 39.09
CA ASN A 30 -4.50 -1.91 39.46
C ASN A 30 -3.21 -1.09 39.28
N ALA A 31 -3.08 0.02 40.00
CA ALA A 31 -1.92 0.93 39.92
C ALA A 31 -0.69 0.48 40.73
N SER A 32 -0.68 -0.73 41.30
CA SER A 32 0.36 -1.16 42.27
C SER A 32 1.31 -2.26 41.81
N ALA A 33 1.31 -2.69 40.55
CA ALA A 33 2.35 -3.55 40.00
C ALA A 33 2.69 -3.09 38.58
N SER A 34 3.81 -2.40 38.44
CA SER A 34 4.54 -2.02 37.20
C SER A 34 3.68 -1.63 35.97
N PRO A 35 3.82 -0.41 35.43
CA PRO A 35 3.15 -0.05 34.18
C PRO A 35 3.77 -0.86 33.03
N ASP A 36 3.22 -2.02 32.74
CA ASP A 36 3.51 -2.70 31.48
C ASP A 36 2.96 -1.77 30.38
N PRO A 37 3.79 -1.30 29.42
CA PRO A 37 3.30 -0.46 28.34
C PRO A 37 2.11 -1.18 27.71
N ALA A 38 0.98 -0.47 27.58
CA ALA A 38 -0.30 -1.03 27.17
C ALA A 38 -0.11 -2.14 26.12
N CYS A 39 -0.45 -3.38 26.48
CA CYS A 39 -0.27 -4.57 25.63
C CYS A 39 -1.05 -4.50 24.31
N TYR A 40 -1.85 -3.46 24.12
CA TYR A 40 -2.43 -3.05 22.87
C TYR A 40 -2.38 -1.52 22.72
N ARG A 41 -2.41 -1.07 21.47
CA ARG A 41 -2.62 0.34 21.10
C ARG A 41 -3.53 0.37 19.89
N LEU A 42 -4.57 1.20 19.93
CA LEU A 42 -5.38 1.45 18.73
C LEU A 42 -4.50 2.13 17.67
N LEU A 43 -4.63 1.71 16.41
CA LEU A 43 -3.87 2.33 15.32
C LEU A 43 -4.30 3.78 15.16
N PRO A 44 -3.41 4.78 15.19
CA PRO A 44 -3.80 6.17 14.94
C PRO A 44 -4.45 6.31 13.55
N PRO A 45 -5.54 7.08 13.38
CA PRO A 45 -6.20 7.22 12.08
C PRO A 45 -5.28 7.72 10.95
N ALA A 46 -4.27 8.52 11.27
CA ALA A 46 -3.28 8.99 10.31
C ALA A 46 -2.39 7.86 9.74
N GLU A 47 -2.14 6.82 10.54
CA GLU A 47 -1.32 5.64 10.17
C GLU A 47 -2.15 4.56 9.46
N PHE A 48 -3.48 4.65 9.49
CA PHE A 48 -4.36 3.67 8.88
C PHE A 48 -4.33 3.71 7.36
N HIS A 49 -4.22 2.53 6.76
CA HIS A 49 -4.30 2.30 5.32
C HIS A 49 -5.18 1.07 5.08
N GLU A 50 -6.04 1.12 4.06
CA GLU A 50 -6.83 -0.04 3.66
C GLU A 50 -5.93 -1.12 3.04
N LEU A 51 -6.21 -2.37 3.37
CA LEU A 51 -5.51 -3.49 2.76
C LEU A 51 -5.98 -3.64 1.31
N VAL A 52 -5.05 -3.48 0.37
CA VAL A 52 -5.31 -3.75 -1.04
C VAL A 52 -4.98 -5.21 -1.33
N VAL A 53 -5.98 -5.98 -1.71
CA VAL A 53 -5.79 -7.37 -2.15
C VAL A 53 -5.33 -7.35 -3.62
N PRO A 54 -4.09 -7.80 -3.95
CA PRO A 54 -3.51 -7.64 -5.28
C PRO A 54 -4.02 -8.66 -6.32
N PHE A 55 -5.01 -9.47 -5.96
CA PHE A 55 -5.61 -10.49 -6.81
C PHE A 55 -7.12 -10.35 -6.80
N ARG A 56 -7.75 -10.72 -7.92
CA ARG A 56 -9.20 -10.76 -8.01
C ARG A 56 -9.71 -11.89 -7.14
N THR A 57 -10.40 -11.53 -6.06
CA THR A 57 -11.16 -12.46 -5.24
C THR A 57 -12.59 -12.52 -5.75
N GLU A 58 -13.14 -13.73 -5.86
CA GLU A 58 -14.58 -13.90 -6.12
C GLU A 58 -15.36 -13.71 -4.81
N GLY A 59 -16.47 -12.99 -4.87
CA GLY A 59 -17.36 -12.75 -3.74
C GLY A 59 -17.26 -11.35 -3.13
N ASP A 60 -18.10 -11.09 -2.14
CA ASP A 60 -18.27 -9.78 -1.48
C ASP A 60 -17.23 -9.55 -0.37
N THR A 61 -15.98 -9.92 -0.63
CA THR A 61 -14.86 -9.80 0.32
C THR A 61 -14.09 -8.49 0.20
N CYS A 62 -14.49 -7.65 -0.77
CA CYS A 62 -13.88 -6.36 -1.05
C CYS A 62 -14.43 -5.24 -0.14
N GLU A 63 -15.58 -5.45 0.50
CA GLU A 63 -16.19 -4.47 1.40
C GLU A 63 -15.83 -4.77 2.86
N VAL A 64 -15.58 -3.72 3.65
CA VAL A 64 -15.40 -3.86 5.10
C VAL A 64 -16.78 -4.13 5.73
N PRO A 65 -17.01 -5.30 6.34
CA PRO A 65 -18.32 -5.63 6.88
C PRO A 65 -18.68 -4.67 8.01
N GLY A 66 -19.78 -3.91 7.84
CA GLY A 66 -20.21 -2.90 8.82
C GLY A 66 -19.52 -1.54 8.69
N GLY A 67 -18.66 -1.36 7.68
CA GLY A 67 -17.96 -0.12 7.40
C GLY A 67 -16.79 0.18 8.34
N LEU A 68 -16.01 1.20 7.99
CA LEU A 68 -14.94 1.68 8.84
C LEU A 68 -15.48 2.57 9.96
N PRO A 69 -14.83 2.60 11.14
CA PRO A 69 -15.19 3.55 12.17
C PRO A 69 -15.01 4.99 11.67
N PRO A 70 -15.88 5.95 12.06
CA PRO A 70 -15.86 7.32 11.56
C PRO A 70 -14.49 8.03 11.57
N PRO A 71 -13.64 7.91 12.61
CA PRO A 71 -12.34 8.58 12.59
C PRO A 71 -11.38 8.05 11.51
N TYR A 72 -11.44 6.75 11.19
CA TYR A 72 -10.62 6.15 10.14
C TYR A 72 -11.15 6.50 8.76
N GLN A 73 -12.47 6.47 8.57
CA GLN A 73 -13.11 6.91 7.33
C GLN A 73 -12.72 8.35 7.00
N ALA A 74 -12.84 9.27 7.96
CA ALA A 74 -12.47 10.67 7.78
C ALA A 74 -10.98 10.85 7.43
N ALA A 75 -10.09 10.03 8.01
CA ALA A 75 -8.67 10.06 7.70
C ALA A 75 -8.37 9.59 6.27
N LEU A 76 -9.08 8.57 5.78
CA LEU A 76 -8.97 8.13 4.38
C LEU A 76 -9.51 9.19 3.41
N ASP A 77 -10.68 9.75 3.69
CA ASP A 77 -11.30 10.78 2.86
C ASP A 77 -10.37 12.00 2.74
N GLU A 78 -9.73 12.39 3.84
CA GLU A 78 -8.76 13.48 3.85
C GLU A 78 -7.49 13.15 3.04
N LYS A 79 -6.95 11.93 3.15
CA LYS A 79 -5.83 11.47 2.32
C LYS A 79 -6.20 11.52 0.83
N GLN A 80 -7.36 11.01 0.48
CA GLN A 80 -7.85 10.98 -0.90
C GLN A 80 -8.07 12.38 -1.46
N ARG A 81 -8.64 13.29 -0.66
CA ARG A 81 -8.82 14.71 -1.02
C ARG A 81 -7.48 15.39 -1.29
N ARG A 82 -6.45 15.13 -0.49
CA ARG A 82 -5.10 15.68 -0.71
C ARG A 82 -4.50 15.21 -2.03
N ILE A 83 -4.63 13.92 -2.33
CA ILE A 83 -4.14 13.33 -3.59
C ILE A 83 -4.85 13.99 -4.79
N GLN A 84 -6.18 14.09 -4.75
CA GLN A 84 -6.96 14.72 -5.81
C GLN A 84 -6.62 16.20 -6.00
N ASN A 85 -6.47 16.94 -4.90
CA ASN A 85 -6.07 18.35 -4.96
C ASN A 85 -4.69 18.50 -5.59
N TRP A 86 -3.72 17.66 -5.20
CA TRP A 86 -2.38 17.69 -5.78
C TRP A 86 -2.41 17.36 -7.28
N GLN A 87 -3.12 16.30 -7.69
CA GLN A 87 -3.29 15.95 -9.10
C GLN A 87 -3.92 17.09 -9.90
N LYS A 88 -4.95 17.73 -9.33
CA LYS A 88 -5.60 18.91 -9.92
C LYS A 88 -4.61 20.07 -10.07
N THR A 89 -3.83 20.39 -9.04
CA THR A 89 -2.81 21.45 -9.10
C THR A 89 -1.76 21.17 -10.19
N VAL A 90 -1.28 19.93 -10.31
CA VAL A 90 -0.32 19.54 -11.35
C VAL A 90 -0.93 19.66 -12.75
N MET A 91 -2.20 19.29 -12.92
CA MET A 91 -2.91 19.42 -14.18
C MET A 91 -3.15 20.89 -14.57
N GLU A 92 -3.57 21.72 -13.61
CA GLU A 92 -3.86 23.14 -13.79
C GLU A 92 -2.60 23.97 -14.07
N ALA A 93 -1.43 23.53 -13.59
CA ALA A 93 -0.14 24.14 -13.91
C ALA A 93 0.23 24.06 -15.40
N ARG A 94 -0.51 23.28 -16.21
CA ARG A 94 -0.33 23.14 -17.68
C ARG A 94 1.14 22.99 -18.10
N LEU A 95 1.87 22.16 -17.36
CA LEU A 95 3.30 21.95 -17.57
C LEU A 95 3.57 21.46 -19.00
N ASN A 96 4.58 22.06 -19.63
CA ASN A 96 5.05 21.59 -20.93
C ASN A 96 5.80 20.24 -20.78
N LYS A 97 6.14 19.58 -21.90
CA LYS A 97 6.76 18.25 -21.86
C LYS A 97 8.09 18.23 -21.09
N GLU A 98 8.87 19.30 -21.19
CA GLU A 98 10.17 19.44 -20.54
C GLU A 98 10.02 19.64 -19.02
N GLN A 99 9.12 20.54 -18.61
CA GLN A 99 8.79 20.79 -17.21
C GLN A 99 8.19 19.57 -16.53
N LYS A 100 7.37 18.77 -17.24
CA LYS A 100 6.87 17.49 -16.73
C LYS A 100 8.00 16.50 -16.45
N ARG A 101 9.00 16.43 -17.34
CA ARG A 101 10.18 15.58 -17.15
C ARG A 101 10.98 16.03 -15.92
N GLN A 102 11.27 17.32 -15.82
CA GLN A 102 11.98 17.89 -14.66
C GLN A 102 11.23 17.67 -13.35
N PHE A 103 9.91 17.83 -13.37
CA PHE A 103 9.07 17.58 -12.20
C PHE A 103 9.08 16.11 -11.80
N GLN A 104 8.98 15.19 -12.76
CA GLN A 104 9.04 13.76 -12.51
C GLN A 104 10.38 13.37 -11.86
N GLU A 105 11.50 13.83 -12.43
CA GLU A 105 12.83 13.57 -11.88
C GLU A 105 12.96 14.09 -10.44
N LEU A 106 12.45 15.29 -10.17
CA LEU A 106 12.45 15.85 -8.82
C LEU A 106 11.59 15.04 -7.84
N VAL A 107 10.40 14.61 -8.27
CA VAL A 107 9.52 13.77 -7.45
C VAL A 107 10.19 12.44 -7.14
N GLU A 108 10.84 11.82 -8.13
CA GLU A 108 11.58 10.58 -7.94
C GLU A 108 12.70 10.78 -6.90
N VAL A 109 13.52 11.81 -7.03
CA VAL A 109 14.59 12.11 -6.05
C VAL A 109 14.03 12.30 -4.65
N LYS A 110 12.99 13.15 -4.50
CA LYS A 110 12.37 13.44 -3.19
C LYS A 110 11.70 12.21 -2.59
N PHE A 111 11.11 11.36 -3.43
CA PHE A 111 10.52 10.11 -3.00
C PHE A 111 11.58 9.12 -2.48
N HIS A 112 12.74 9.03 -3.15
CA HIS A 112 13.85 8.19 -2.68
C HIS A 112 14.43 8.71 -1.35
N GLU A 113 14.60 10.02 -1.20
CA GLU A 113 14.99 10.63 0.08
C GLU A 113 14.00 10.28 1.18
N TRP A 114 12.70 10.46 0.91
CA TRP A 114 11.64 10.12 1.86
C TRP A 114 11.64 8.62 2.25
N LEU A 115 11.82 7.72 1.29
CA LEU A 115 11.91 6.27 1.55
C LEU A 115 13.10 5.89 2.45
N LEU A 116 14.21 6.62 2.32
CA LEU A 116 15.41 6.41 3.15
C LEU A 116 15.21 6.97 4.57
N GLU A 117 14.66 8.17 4.69
CA GLU A 117 14.42 8.84 5.98
C GLU A 117 13.38 8.11 6.84
N THR A 118 12.34 7.56 6.21
CA THR A 118 11.26 6.83 6.90
C THR A 118 11.58 5.36 7.18
N GLY A 119 12.62 4.81 6.55
CA GLY A 119 12.94 3.38 6.63
C GLY A 119 12.11 2.47 5.72
N HIS A 120 11.11 3.00 5.00
CA HIS A 120 10.24 2.23 4.11
C HIS A 120 10.98 1.56 2.93
N ARG A 121 12.21 1.99 2.63
CA ARG A 121 13.06 1.29 1.65
C ARG A 121 13.29 -0.17 2.01
N GLN A 122 13.51 -0.49 3.29
CA GLN A 122 13.76 -1.86 3.74
C GLN A 122 12.52 -2.74 3.58
N GLU A 123 11.33 -2.16 3.82
CA GLU A 123 10.06 -2.85 3.59
C GLU A 123 9.91 -3.24 2.12
N LEU A 124 10.20 -2.33 1.20
CA LEU A 124 10.15 -2.61 -0.25
C LEU A 124 11.17 -3.66 -0.68
N ASP A 125 12.41 -3.58 -0.17
CA ASP A 125 13.46 -4.55 -0.49
C ASP A 125 13.08 -5.95 0.03
N SER A 126 12.38 -6.05 1.16
CA SER A 126 11.89 -7.33 1.71
C SER A 126 10.82 -8.01 0.85
N LEU A 127 10.09 -7.25 0.02
CA LEU A 127 9.06 -7.79 -0.88
C LEU A 127 9.66 -8.40 -2.15
N ILE A 128 10.95 -8.21 -2.42
CA ILE A 128 11.62 -8.76 -3.61
C ILE A 128 11.90 -10.25 -3.38
N PRO A 129 11.32 -11.15 -4.18
CA PRO A 129 11.60 -12.58 -4.05
C PRO A 129 13.10 -12.85 -4.25
N PRO A 130 13.72 -13.77 -3.50
CA PRO A 130 15.15 -14.09 -3.62
C PRO A 130 15.57 -14.46 -5.05
N ALA A 131 14.66 -15.06 -5.83
CA ALA A 131 14.87 -15.41 -7.23
C ALA A 131 15.10 -14.17 -8.14
N MET A 132 14.50 -13.03 -7.80
CA MET A 132 14.63 -11.78 -8.55
C MET A 132 15.85 -10.96 -8.11
N ALA A 133 16.28 -11.08 -6.85
CA ALA A 133 17.47 -10.41 -6.33
C ALA A 133 18.76 -10.93 -7.01
N SER A 134 18.88 -12.26 -7.14
CA SER A 134 20.04 -12.92 -7.77
C SER A 134 20.25 -12.54 -9.25
N LEU A 135 19.16 -12.24 -9.98
CA LEU A 135 19.22 -11.79 -11.38
C LEU A 135 19.82 -10.38 -11.52
N ARG A 136 19.64 -9.49 -10.54
CA ARG A 136 20.22 -8.13 -10.57
C ARG A 136 21.71 -8.14 -10.25
N ASP A 137 22.16 -9.01 -9.35
CA ASP A 137 23.58 -9.13 -9.01
C ASP A 137 24.41 -9.79 -10.13
N SER A 138 23.74 -10.52 -11.04
CA SER A 138 24.39 -11.09 -12.24
C SER A 138 24.52 -10.10 -13.41
N SER A 139 23.98 -8.88 -13.31
CA SER A 139 24.05 -7.84 -14.35
C SER A 139 24.96 -6.67 -13.95
N GLY A 140 26.27 -6.92 -13.91
CA GLY A 140 27.37 -5.94 -13.79
C GLY A 140 28.55 -6.33 -14.71
N PRO A 141 29.38 -5.38 -15.18
CA PRO A 141 29.81 -5.29 -16.58
C PRO A 141 30.98 -6.22 -16.92
N ALA A 142 30.71 -7.26 -17.73
CA ALA A 142 31.75 -7.95 -18.49
C ALA A 142 31.99 -7.21 -19.81
N ALA A 143 33.24 -6.84 -20.01
CA ALA A 143 33.75 -6.02 -21.09
C ALA A 143 33.51 -6.61 -22.50
N ALA A 144 33.28 -5.67 -23.43
CA ALA A 144 33.71 -5.64 -24.83
C ALA A 144 34.16 -6.96 -25.52
N GLU A 145 33.39 -7.40 -26.52
CA GLU A 145 33.90 -7.57 -27.89
C GLU A 145 32.74 -7.60 -28.91
N ALA A 146 32.94 -6.97 -30.07
CA ALA A 146 31.96 -6.75 -31.14
C ALA A 146 31.99 -7.88 -32.21
N PRO A 147 31.49 -7.68 -33.45
CA PRO A 147 30.09 -7.75 -33.88
C PRO A 147 29.86 -8.88 -34.91
N ARG A 148 28.63 -9.41 -35.04
CA ARG A 148 28.22 -10.12 -36.27
C ARG A 148 26.79 -9.76 -36.67
N VAL A 149 26.67 -9.27 -37.91
CA VAL A 149 25.45 -8.80 -38.60
C VAL A 149 24.83 -9.97 -39.42
N PRO A 150 23.71 -9.81 -40.15
CA PRO A 150 22.42 -10.46 -39.89
C PRO A 150 22.06 -11.50 -40.98
N ASP A 151 21.01 -12.32 -40.79
CA ASP A 151 20.02 -12.52 -41.85
C ASP A 151 18.78 -13.34 -41.45
N ALA A 152 17.73 -13.14 -42.25
CA ALA A 152 16.53 -13.94 -42.46
C ALA A 152 15.33 -13.83 -41.49
N LYS A 153 14.41 -12.93 -41.87
CA LYS A 153 12.94 -13.07 -41.70
C LYS A 153 12.43 -14.28 -42.51
N PRO A 154 11.30 -14.91 -42.09
CA PRO A 154 10.07 -14.59 -42.81
C PRO A 154 8.82 -14.40 -41.92
N MET A 155 7.90 -13.61 -42.48
CA MET A 155 6.54 -13.28 -42.05
C MET A 155 5.68 -14.50 -41.67
N ARG A 156 4.63 -14.29 -40.86
CA ARG A 156 3.22 -14.17 -41.35
C ARG A 156 2.16 -14.20 -40.22
N ASN A 157 1.27 -13.19 -40.27
CA ASN A 157 -0.12 -13.07 -39.80
C ASN A 157 -0.42 -13.29 -38.30
N GLY A 158 -1.08 -12.41 -37.53
CA GLY A 158 -2.08 -11.39 -37.84
C GLY A 158 -3.45 -11.87 -37.31
N ARG A 159 -3.99 -11.24 -36.24
CA ARG A 159 -5.41 -10.85 -36.06
C ARG A 159 -5.65 -10.19 -34.69
N ALA A 160 -6.58 -9.24 -34.71
CA ALA A 160 -7.02 -8.33 -33.68
C ALA A 160 -8.01 -8.91 -32.65
N ALA A 161 -8.03 -8.31 -31.45
CA ALA A 161 -9.20 -7.98 -30.61
C ALA A 161 -8.66 -7.11 -29.46
N GLY A 162 -9.05 -5.85 -29.27
CA GLY A 162 -10.32 -5.45 -28.66
C GLY A 162 -10.07 -5.04 -27.19
N PRO A 163 -10.67 -3.95 -26.67
CA PRO A 163 -10.11 -3.17 -25.58
C PRO A 163 -10.29 -3.80 -24.19
N SER A 164 -9.33 -3.51 -23.33
CA SER A 164 -9.34 -3.80 -21.89
C SER A 164 -10.41 -2.95 -21.19
N PRO A 165 -11.34 -3.53 -20.41
CA PRO A 165 -12.20 -2.75 -19.54
C PRO A 165 -11.45 -2.46 -18.24
N MET A 166 -11.41 -1.18 -17.87
CA MET A 166 -11.12 -0.77 -16.50
C MET A 166 -12.05 -1.53 -15.55
N ALA A 167 -11.46 -2.17 -14.54
CA ALA A 167 -12.20 -2.68 -13.40
C ALA A 167 -11.51 -2.15 -12.14
N CYS A 168 -12.36 -1.60 -11.27
CA CYS A 168 -12.05 -1.12 -9.93
C CYS A 168 -11.25 -2.15 -9.12
#